data_AF-A0A8J8Q6B8-F1
#
_entry.id   AF-A0A8J8Q6B8-F1
#
_cell.length_a   1.000
_cell.length_b   1.000
_cell.length_c   1.000
_cell.angle_alpha   90.00
_cell.angle_beta   90.00
_cell.angle_gamma   90.00
#
_symmetry.space_group_name_H-M   'P 1'
#
loop_
_entity.id
_entity.type
_entity.pdbx_description
1 polymer ?
#
loop_
_entity_poly.entity_id
_entity_poly.type
_entity_poly.pdbx_seq_one_letter_code
_entity_poly.pdbx_strand_id
1 'polypeptide(L)' 'MRVEDAGYLFVIGVIAMHDQKRVMSVCECCDSAYAANVLSDGSVQPIGTQHCSCGSERFRAIR' A
#
# COMPACT_ATOMS: atom_id res chain seq x y z
N MET A 1 2.42 -18.41 -19.81
CA MET A 1 2.70 -17.63 -18.60
C MET A 1 1.52 -16.69 -18.40
N ARG A 2 0.63 -17.03 -17.47
CA ARG A 2 -0.56 -16.22 -17.13
C ARG A 2 -0.14 -15.25 -16.03
N VAL A 3 -0.34 -13.96 -16.28
CA VAL A 3 -0.28 -12.92 -15.25
C VAL A 3 -1.68 -12.32 -15.23
N GLU A 4 -2.50 -12.84 -14.33
CA GLU A 4 -3.67 -12.15 -13.81
C GLU A 4 -3.14 -11.07 -12.85
N ASP A 5 -3.68 -9.85 -12.90
CA ASP A 5 -3.59 -8.75 -11.91
C ASP A 5 -3.30 -7.38 -12.55
N ALA A 6 -4.32 -6.82 -13.20
CA ALA A 6 -4.63 -5.39 -13.22
C ALA A 6 -5.89 -5.21 -14.06
N GLY A 7 -7.06 -5.28 -13.41
CA GLY A 7 -8.35 -5.04 -14.06
C GLY A 7 -8.47 -3.58 -14.51
N TYR A 8 -7.98 -3.26 -15.71
CA TYR A 8 -8.27 -2.00 -16.38
C TYR A 8 -9.48 -2.22 -17.28
N LEU A 9 -10.68 -1.90 -16.78
CA LEU A 9 -11.88 -1.92 -17.61
C LEU A 9 -11.90 -0.63 -18.45
N PHE A 10 -11.46 -0.75 -19.70
CA PHE A 10 -11.48 0.35 -20.67
C PHE A 10 -12.91 0.53 -21.19
N VAL A 11 -13.74 1.27 -20.47
CA VAL A 11 -15.00 1.79 -21.00
C VAL A 11 -14.65 3.06 -21.76
N ILE A 12 -14.95 3.09 -23.07
CA ILE A 12 -14.61 4.13 -24.05
C ILE A 12 -14.46 5.52 -23.38
N GLY A 13 -13.21 5.93 -23.12
CA GLY A 13 -12.84 7.27 -22.66
C GLY A 13 -12.77 7.53 -21.15
N VAL A 14 -13.05 6.56 -20.26
CA VAL A 14 -13.00 6.78 -18.79
C VAL A 14 -11.86 5.99 -18.14
N ILE A 15 -10.93 6.72 -17.52
CA ILE A 15 -9.95 6.13 -16.60
C ILE A 15 -10.64 5.95 -15.24
N ALA A 16 -11.00 4.73 -14.90
CA ALA A 16 -11.44 4.41 -13.55
C ALA A 16 -10.21 4.44 -12.62
N MET A 17 -10.14 5.43 -11.73
CA MET A 17 -9.17 5.44 -10.64
C MET A 17 -9.58 4.35 -9.64
N HIS A 18 -8.76 3.32 -9.49
CA HIS A 18 -8.96 2.33 -8.43
C HIS A 18 -8.65 3.00 -7.09
N ASP A 19 -9.65 3.10 -6.20
CA ASP A 19 -9.43 3.58 -4.84
C ASP A 19 -8.60 2.52 -4.10
N GLN A 20 -7.36 2.86 -3.75
CA GLN A 20 -6.54 1.98 -2.92
C GLN A 20 -6.90 2.22 -1.46
N LYS A 21 -7.18 1.14 -0.72
CA LYS A 21 -7.48 1.24 0.70
C LYS A 21 -6.27 1.82 1.45
N ARG A 22 -6.44 3.04 1.95
CA ARG A 22 -5.43 3.73 2.78
C ARG A 22 -5.66 3.44 4.26
N VAL A 23 -4.59 3.21 4.99
CA VAL A 23 -4.56 2.98 6.44
C VAL A 23 -3.42 3.77 7.08
N MET A 24 -3.45 3.91 8.39
CA MET A 24 -2.27 4.28 9.16
C MET A 24 -1.47 3.02 9.47
N SER A 25 -0.16 3.07 9.36
CA SER A 25 0.74 2.02 9.80
C SER A 25 1.77 2.57 10.78
N VAL A 26 2.37 1.69 11.58
CA VAL A 26 3.48 2.02 12.45
C VAL A 26 4.64 1.08 12.21
N CYS A 27 5.85 1.63 12.29
CA CYS A 27 7.07 0.85 12.32
C CYS A 27 7.10 -0.03 13.57
N GLU A 28 7.43 -1.31 13.42
CA GLU A 28 7.52 -2.24 14.54
C GLU A 28 8.78 -2.04 15.40
N CYS A 29 9.76 -1.27 14.92
CA CYS A 29 11.03 -1.05 15.62
C CYS A 29 11.06 0.22 16.45
N CYS A 30 10.42 1.31 16.00
CA CYS A 30 10.49 2.62 16.65
C CYS A 30 9.13 3.35 16.74
N ASP A 31 8.03 2.66 16.41
CA ASP A 31 6.65 3.16 16.47
C ASP A 31 6.35 4.44 15.68
N SER A 32 7.24 4.85 14.77
CA SER A 32 6.96 5.94 13.84
C SER A 32 5.77 5.60 12.94
N ALA A 33 4.85 6.55 12.78
CA ALA A 33 3.61 6.37 12.03
C ALA A 33 3.70 6.87 10.58
N TYR A 34 3.06 6.16 9.66
CA TYR A 34 3.04 6.47 8.23
C TYR A 34 1.64 6.27 7.65
N ALA A 35 1.28 7.06 6.63
CA ALA A 35 0.20 6.68 5.75
C ALA A 35 0.65 5.49 4.89
N ALA A 36 -0.20 4.49 4.71
CA ALA A 36 0.15 3.27 3.99
C ALA A 36 -1.01 2.77 3.12
N ASN A 37 -0.65 2.08 2.03
CA ASN A 37 -1.59 1.29 1.25
C ASN A 37 -1.65 -0.14 1.77
N VAL A 38 -2.83 -0.75 1.70
CA VAL A 38 -2.97 -2.20 1.80
C VAL A 38 -2.96 -2.77 0.39
N LEU A 39 -1.96 -3.59 0.07
CA LEU A 39 -1.85 -4.25 -1.23
C LEU A 39 -2.84 -5.42 -1.34
N SER A 40 -3.01 -5.96 -2.54
CA SER A 40 -3.95 -7.07 -2.81
C SER A 40 -3.63 -8.34 -2.03
N ASP A 41 -2.35 -8.58 -1.73
CA ASP A 41 -1.87 -9.68 -0.89
C ASP A 41 -2.04 -9.42 0.63
N GLY A 42 -2.58 -8.26 1.01
CA GLY A 42 -2.77 -7.84 2.39
C GLY A 42 -1.54 -7.21 3.05
N SER A 43 -0.41 -7.11 2.35
CA SER A 43 0.77 -6.43 2.86
C SER A 43 0.53 -4.92 3.01
N VAL A 44 1.25 -4.31 3.95
CA VAL A 44 1.12 -2.88 4.29
C VAL A 44 2.37 -2.16 3.81
N GLN A 45 2.21 -1.26 2.85
CA GLN A 45 3.31 -0.50 2.27
C GLN A 45 3.16 0.99 2.58
N PRO A 46 4.12 1.60 3.30
CA PRO A 46 4.14 3.05 3.50
C PRO A 46 4.12 3.82 2.18
N ILE A 47 3.41 4.95 2.18
CA ILE A 47 3.36 5.85 1.03
C ILE A 47 4.56 6.79 1.09
N GLY A 48 5.28 6.91 -0.03
CA GLY A 48 6.40 7.85 -0.17
C GLY A 48 7.73 7.37 0.41
N THR A 49 7.80 6.16 0.97
CA THR A 49 9.07 5.53 1.40
C THR A 49 8.95 4.00 1.39
N GLN A 50 10.09 3.32 1.27
CA GLN A 50 10.19 1.87 1.45
C GLN A 50 10.71 1.48 2.85
N HIS A 51 11.32 2.42 3.56
CA HIS A 51 11.96 2.18 4.86
C HIS A 51 11.50 3.24 5.87
N CYS A 52 11.46 2.85 7.14
CA CYS A 52 11.29 3.76 8.24
C CYS A 52 12.55 4.62 8.39
N SER A 53 12.43 5.78 9.02
CA SER A 53 13.55 6.63 9.37
C SER A 53 14.60 5.94 10.27
N CYS A 54 14.21 4.86 10.98
CA CYS A 54 15.14 4.01 11.73
C CYS A 54 15.83 2.91 10.89
N GLY A 55 15.52 2.82 9.59
CA GLY A 55 16.05 1.81 8.66
C GLY A 55 15.24 0.52 8.56
N SER A 56 14.20 0.33 9.38
CA SER A 56 13.35 -0.87 9.33
C SER A 56 12.38 -0.86 8.14
N GLU A 57 12.12 -2.05 7.59
CA GLU A 57 11.09 -2.31 6.57
C GLU A 57 9.82 -2.95 7.15
N ARG A 58 9.78 -3.16 8.47
CA ARG A 58 8.67 -3.85 9.15
C ARG A 58 7.63 -2.87 9.66
N PHE A 59 6.42 -2.98 9.09
CA PHE A 59 5.28 -2.13 9.41
C PHE A 59 4.04 -2.97 9.71
N ARG A 60 3.25 -2.52 10.68
CA ARG A 60 1.92 -3.06 10.97
C ARG A 60 0.85 -1.99 10.76
N ALA A 61 -0.29 -2.35 10.20
CA ALA A 61 -1.44 -1.44 10.12
C ALA A 61 -2.05 -1.21 11.51
N ILE A 62 -2.48 0.02 11.78
CA ILE A 62 -3.33 0.37 12.92
C ILE A 62 -4.78 0.45 12.42
N ARG A 63 -5.69 -0.16 13.17
CA ARG A 63 -7.13 -0.22 12.89
C ARG A 63 -7.90 0.52 13.97
#